data_AF-A0A850QUS5-F1
#
_entry.id   AF-A0A850QUS5-F1
#
_cell.length_a   1.000
_cell.length_b   1.000
_cell.length_c   1.000
_cell.angle_alpha   90.00
_cell.angle_beta   90.00
_cell.angle_gamma   90.00
#
_symmetry.space_group_name_H-M   'P 1'
#
loop_
_entity.id
_entity.type
_entity.pdbx_description
1 polymer ?
#
loop_
_entity_poly.entity_id
_entity_poly.type
_entity_poly.pdbx_seq_one_letter_code
_entity_poly.pdbx_strand_id
1 'polypeptide(L)'
;MNPVVIAVCVMLVLALLRVNVVVALTFSAIVGGLIGGLSLTDAVTAFQNGLGGGATTALSYAMLGTFAVAISHSGITDVLAQKVIKRISGHENAAAATGVKYSVLTILLLLAISSQNAIPVHIA
;
A
#
# COMPACT_ATOMS: atom_id res chain seq x y z
N MET A 1 27.45 -9.20 15.25
CA MET A 1 26.77 -8.18 14.43
C MET A 1 25.27 -8.39 14.57
N ASN A 2 24.44 -7.36 14.56
CA ASN A 2 23.00 -7.52 14.73
C ASN A 2 22.39 -8.18 13.47
N PRO A 3 21.81 -9.39 13.57
CA PRO A 3 21.21 -10.10 12.43
C PRO A 3 20.13 -9.28 11.72
N VAL A 4 19.39 -8.46 12.47
CA VAL A 4 18.36 -7.56 11.95
C VAL A 4 18.96 -6.51 11.03
N VAL A 5 20.08 -5.90 11.44
CA VAL A 5 20.76 -4.87 10.62
C VAL A 5 21.25 -5.49 9.31
N ILE A 6 21.79 -6.70 9.36
CA ILE A 6 22.26 -7.39 8.15
C ILE A 6 21.09 -7.72 7.22
N ALA A 7 19.97 -8.23 7.74
CA ALA A 7 18.78 -8.50 6.96
C ALA A 7 18.24 -7.24 6.26
N VAL A 8 18.15 -6.11 6.96
CA VAL A 8 17.69 -4.84 6.37
C VAL A 8 18.67 -4.33 5.31
N CYS A 9 19.98 -4.44 5.53
CA CYS A 9 20.98 -4.09 4.53
C CYS A 9 20.87 -4.96 3.27
N VAL A 10 20.70 -6.28 3.42
CA VAL A 10 20.53 -7.20 2.28
C VAL A 10 19.26 -6.84 1.50
N MET A 11 18.15 -6.54 2.20
CA MET A 11 16.90 -6.14 1.57
C MET A 11 17.08 -4.85 0.76
N LEU A 12 17.70 -3.83 1.34
CA LEU A 12 17.95 -2.55 0.68
C LEU A 12 18.85 -2.71 -0.54
N VAL A 13 19.93 -3.48 -0.43
CA VAL A 13 20.83 -3.73 -1.57
C VAL A 13 20.09 -4.44 -2.70
N LEU A 14 19.30 -5.48 -2.41
CA LEU A 14 18.50 -6.18 -3.42
C LEU A 14 17.45 -5.26 -4.06
N ALA A 15 16.77 -4.42 -3.26
CA ALA A 15 15.81 -3.44 -3.78
C ALA A 15 16.49 -2.40 -4.69
N LEU A 16 17.70 -1.94 -4.34
CA LEU A 16 18.50 -1.03 -5.18
C LEU A 16 18.96 -1.69 -6.49
N LEU A 17 19.22 -2.99 -6.47
CA LEU A 17 19.51 -3.80 -7.66
C LEU A 17 18.25 -4.10 -8.52
N ARG A 18 17.12 -3.44 -8.24
CA ARG A 18 15.82 -3.64 -8.92
C ARG A 18 15.26 -5.06 -8.80
N VAL A 19 15.62 -5.79 -7.76
CA VAL A 19 14.95 -7.05 -7.43
C VAL A 19 13.55 -6.72 -6.89
N ASN A 20 12.56 -7.55 -7.23
CA ASN A 20 11.21 -7.39 -6.71
C ASN A 20 11.24 -7.35 -5.16
N VAL A 21 10.58 -6.36 -4.57
CA VAL A 21 10.52 -6.13 -3.13
C VAL A 21 10.09 -7.40 -2.37
N VAL A 22 9.14 -8.18 -2.91
CA VAL A 22 8.68 -9.44 -2.28
C VAL A 22 9.81 -10.47 -2.20
N VAL A 23 10.60 -10.59 -3.27
CA VAL A 23 11.75 -11.49 -3.35
C VAL A 23 12.89 -11.02 -2.45
N ALA A 24 13.14 -9.70 -2.42
CA ALA A 24 14.12 -9.11 -1.53
C ALA A 24 13.79 -9.36 -0.06
N LEU A 25 12.52 -9.20 0.34
CA LEU A 25 12.05 -9.43 1.71
C LEU A 25 12.17 -10.89 2.14
N THR A 26 11.73 -11.82 1.28
CA THR A 26 11.82 -13.28 1.54
C THR A 26 13.27 -13.72 1.70
N PHE A 27 14.14 -13.33 0.77
CA PHE A 27 15.56 -13.69 0.83
C PHE A 27 16.25 -13.10 2.06
N SER A 28 15.99 -11.84 2.37
CA SER A 28 16.59 -11.15 3.51
C SER A 28 16.13 -11.72 4.86
N ALA A 29 14.87 -12.17 4.96
CA ALA A 29 14.36 -12.83 6.15
C ALA A 29 15.06 -14.17 6.40
N ILE A 30 15.30 -14.96 5.34
CA ILE A 30 16.02 -16.24 5.43
C ILE A 30 17.48 -15.99 5.85
N VAL A 31 18.18 -15.06 5.19
CA VAL A 31 19.56 -14.68 5.52
C VAL A 31 19.67 -14.14 6.95
N GLY A 32 18.72 -13.30 7.37
CA GLY A 32 18.66 -12.77 8.74
C GLY A 32 18.45 -13.87 9.78
N GLY A 33 17.60 -14.86 9.50
CA GLY A 33 17.36 -16.01 10.38
C GLY A 33 18.61 -16.88 10.53
N LEU A 34 19.27 -17.22 9.43
CA LEU A 34 20.52 -17.99 9.43
C LEU A 34 21.63 -17.30 10.24
N ILE A 35 21.82 -15.99 10.04
CA ILE A 35 22.81 -15.20 10.79
C ILE A 35 22.41 -15.04 12.26
N GLY A 36 21.11 -15.08 12.56
CA GLY A 36 20.56 -15.09 13.91
C GLY A 36 20.71 -16.43 14.65
N GLY A 37 21.29 -17.45 14.01
CA GLY A 37 21.50 -18.77 14.61
C GLY A 37 20.31 -19.73 14.47
N LEU A 38 19.30 -19.36 13.68
CA LEU A 38 18.19 -20.27 13.34
C LEU A 38 18.66 -21.28 12.28
N SER A 39 18.19 -22.52 12.39
CA SER A 39 18.30 -23.47 11.28
C SER A 39 17.47 -23.00 10.09
N LEU A 40 17.74 -23.52 8.89
CA LEU A 40 16.96 -23.14 7.69
C LEU A 40 15.46 -23.43 7.88
N THR A 41 15.13 -24.56 8.51
CA THR A 41 13.75 -24.94 8.84
C THR A 41 13.13 -23.95 9.82
N ASP A 42 13.84 -23.57 10.88
CA ASP A 42 13.32 -22.63 11.88
C ASP A 42 13.17 -21.22 11.31
N ALA A 43 14.07 -20.78 10.41
CA ALA A 43 13.98 -19.50 9.72
C ALA A 43 12.75 -19.44 8.80
N VAL A 44 12.45 -20.54 8.09
CA VAL A 44 11.24 -20.64 7.25
C VAL A 44 9.98 -20.64 8.11
N THR A 45 9.96 -21.40 9.22
CA THR A 45 8.82 -21.41 10.16
C THR A 45 8.61 -20.05 10.81
N ALA A 46 9.68 -19.37 11.23
CA ALA A 46 9.60 -18.01 11.78
C ALA A 46 9.09 -17.00 10.74
N PHE A 47 9.53 -17.11 9.49
CA PHE A 47 9.03 -16.27 8.39
C PHE A 47 7.54 -16.51 8.13
N GLN A 48 7.09 -17.77 8.07
CA GLN A 48 5.68 -18.12 7.88
C GLN A 48 4.80 -17.60 9.04
N ASN A 49 5.26 -17.77 10.28
CA ASN A 49 4.56 -17.25 11.46
C ASN A 49 4.52 -15.71 11.48
N GLY A 50 5.60 -15.05 11.04
CA GLY A 50 5.68 -13.60 10.89
C GLY A 50 4.75 -13.07 9.79
N LEU A 51 4.53 -13.83 8.72
CA LEU A 51 3.54 -13.50 7.70
C LEU A 51 2.12 -13.63 8.25
N GLY A 52 1.81 -14.62 9.10
CA GLY A 52 0.44 -14.88 9.57
C GLY A 52 -0.28 -13.66 10.14
N GLY A 53 0.41 -12.81 10.91
CA GLY A 53 -0.16 -11.58 11.46
C GLY A 53 -0.50 -10.52 10.41
N GLY A 54 0.32 -10.40 9.36
CA GLY A 54 0.14 -9.39 8.29
C GLY A 54 -0.47 -9.91 6.99
N ALA A 55 -0.54 -11.23 6.78
CA ALA A 55 -0.90 -11.85 5.51
C ALA A 55 -2.39 -11.66 5.18
N THR A 56 -3.27 -11.77 6.18
CA THR A 56 -4.70 -11.49 6.02
C THR A 56 -4.93 -10.03 5.63
N THR A 57 -4.17 -9.11 6.23
CA THR A 57 -4.22 -7.68 5.89
C THR A 57 -3.68 -7.42 4.49
N ALA A 58 -2.54 -8.03 4.14
CA ALA A 58 -1.94 -7.91 2.80
C ALA A 58 -2.90 -8.43 1.72
N LEU A 59 -3.56 -9.57 1.96
CA LEU A 59 -4.57 -10.11 1.05
C LEU A 59 -5.78 -9.18 0.93
N SER A 60 -6.24 -8.59 2.04
CA SER A 60 -7.34 -7.61 2.02
C SER A 60 -7.00 -6.37 1.20
N TYR A 61 -5.77 -5.85 1.30
CA TYR A 61 -5.33 -4.73 0.48
C TYR A 61 -5.11 -5.11 -0.98
N ALA A 62 -4.60 -6.32 -1.26
CA ALA A 62 -4.52 -6.84 -2.62
C ALA A 62 -5.91 -6.94 -3.26
N MET A 63 -6.90 -7.43 -2.52
CA MET A 63 -8.30 -7.50 -2.95
C MET A 63 -8.93 -6.11 -3.16
N LEU A 64 -8.64 -5.15 -2.27
CA LEU A 64 -9.13 -3.77 -2.43
C LEU A 64 -8.50 -3.09 -3.66
N GLY A 65 -7.23 -3.37 -3.93
CA GLY A 65 -6.52 -2.93 -5.13
C GLY A 65 -7.10 -3.55 -6.41
N THR A 66 -7.32 -4.86 -6.44
CA THR A 66 -7.95 -5.52 -7.60
C THR A 66 -9.39 -5.07 -7.80
N PHE A 67 -10.13 -4.80 -6.72
CA PHE A 67 -11.46 -4.19 -6.79
C PHE A 67 -11.42 -2.77 -7.39
N ALA A 68 -10.47 -1.92 -6.98
CA ALA A 68 -10.29 -0.59 -7.55
C ALA A 68 -9.97 -0.65 -9.05
N VAL A 69 -9.14 -1.59 -9.48
CA VAL A 69 -8.84 -1.83 -10.90
C VAL A 69 -10.09 -2.29 -11.65
N ALA A 70 -10.87 -3.22 -11.09
CA ALA A 70 -12.09 -3.73 -11.71
C ALA A 70 -13.15 -2.62 -11.91
N ILE A 71 -13.38 -1.77 -10.90
CA ILE A 71 -14.30 -0.64 -11.04
C ILE A 71 -13.78 0.36 -12.09
N SER A 72 -12.48 0.68 -12.07
CA SER A 72 -11.87 1.60 -13.05
C SER A 72 -12.01 1.10 -14.48
N HIS A 73 -11.90 -0.22 -14.71
CA HIS A 73 -12.09 -0.82 -16.03
C HIS A 73 -13.57 -0.99 -16.44
N SER A 74 -14.50 -1.03 -15.49
CA SER A 74 -15.93 -1.18 -15.77
C SER A 74 -16.60 0.07 -16.37
N GLY A 75 -15.91 1.21 -16.43
CA GLY A 75 -16.45 2.49 -16.91
C GLY A 75 -17.43 3.19 -15.95
N ILE A 76 -17.73 2.57 -14.80
CA ILE A 76 -18.59 3.17 -13.75
C ILE A 76 -18.00 4.50 -13.26
N THR A 77 -16.68 4.55 -13.07
CA THR A 77 -15.96 5.77 -12.67
C THR A 77 -16.11 6.90 -13.68
N ASP A 78 -16.03 6.60 -14.98
CA ASP A 78 -16.21 7.58 -16.06
C ASP A 78 -17.63 8.15 -16.10
N VAL A 79 -18.65 7.29 -15.97
CA VAL A 79 -20.06 7.73 -15.94
C VAL A 79 -20.33 8.61 -14.72
N LEU A 80 -19.80 8.23 -13.54
CA LEU A 80 -19.89 9.03 -12.32
C LEU A 80 -19.21 10.40 -12.51
N ALA A 81 -18.00 10.42 -13.05
CA ALA A 81 -17.27 11.65 -13.32
C ALA A 81 -18.07 12.57 -14.25
N GLN A 82 -18.58 12.06 -15.37
CA GLN A 82 -19.41 12.84 -16.30
C GLN A 82 -20.70 13.35 -15.65
N LYS A 83 -21.33 12.58 -14.76
CA LYS A 83 -22.55 13.00 -14.06
C LYS A 83 -22.29 14.12 -13.04
N VAL A 84 -21.16 14.05 -12.33
CA VAL A 84 -20.68 15.11 -11.43
C VAL A 84 -20.34 16.36 -12.23
N ILE A 85 -19.56 16.21 -13.31
CA ILE A 85 -19.19 17.30 -14.21
C ILE A 85 -20.46 17.95 -14.78
N LYS A 86 -21.41 17.18 -15.33
CA LYS A 86 -22.65 17.74 -15.90
C LYS A 86 -23.50 18.50 -14.88
N ARG A 87 -23.56 18.04 -13.62
CA ARG A 87 -24.27 18.78 -12.55
C ARG A 87 -23.60 20.12 -12.23
N ILE A 88 -22.28 20.23 -12.43
CA ILE A 88 -21.48 21.40 -12.06
C ILE A 88 -21.32 22.35 -13.25
N SER A 89 -21.06 21.79 -14.44
CA SER A 89 -20.96 22.45 -15.75
C SER A 89 -22.29 22.90 -16.33
N GLY A 90 -23.44 22.56 -15.72
CA GLY A 90 -24.70 23.25 -15.99
C GLY A 90 -24.64 24.76 -15.75
N HIS A 91 -23.59 25.24 -15.07
CA HIS A 91 -23.13 26.62 -15.07
C HIS A 91 -21.78 26.66 -15.81
N GLU A 92 -21.69 27.30 -16.99
CA GLU A 92 -20.45 27.46 -17.79
C GLU A 92 -19.37 28.32 -17.08
N ASN A 93 -18.86 27.86 -15.95
CA ASN A 93 -17.85 28.57 -15.16
C ASN A 93 -16.65 27.65 -14.93
N ALA A 94 -15.53 27.93 -15.60
CA ALA A 94 -14.23 27.31 -15.32
C ALA A 94 -13.82 27.40 -13.83
N ALA A 95 -14.35 28.40 -13.11
CA ALA A 95 -14.20 28.55 -11.66
C ALA A 95 -14.86 27.41 -10.87
N ALA A 96 -16.01 26.88 -11.32
CA ALA A 96 -16.73 25.81 -10.62
C ALA A 96 -15.98 24.47 -10.72
N ALA A 97 -15.46 24.13 -11.90
CA ALA A 97 -14.61 22.95 -12.09
C ALA A 97 -13.32 23.02 -11.25
N THR A 98 -12.73 24.22 -11.16
CA THR A 98 -11.55 24.48 -10.33
C THR A 98 -11.88 24.32 -8.83
N GLY A 99 -13.04 24.80 -8.38
CA GLY A 99 -13.52 24.61 -7.01
C GLY A 99 -13.69 23.15 -6.61
N VAL A 100 -14.17 22.30 -7.52
CA VAL A 100 -14.32 20.85 -7.28
C VAL A 100 -12.97 20.15 -7.19
N LYS A 101 -12.02 20.50 -8.05
CA LYS A 101 -10.66 19.95 -7.98
C LYS A 101 -10.02 20.26 -6.63
N TYR A 102 -10.11 21.51 -6.18
CA TYR A 102 -9.56 21.93 -4.90
C TYR A 102 -10.33 21.36 -3.70
N SER A 103 -11.64 21.16 -3.81
CA SER A 103 -12.40 20.51 -2.73
C SER A 103 -12.00 19.04 -2.57
N VAL A 104 -11.84 18.30 -3.67
CA VAL A 104 -11.35 16.91 -3.65
C VAL A 104 -9.94 16.85 -3.06
N LEU A 105 -9.02 17.72 -3.49
CA LEU A 105 -7.67 17.82 -2.91
C LEU A 105 -7.70 18.15 -1.41
N THR A 106 -8.57 19.06 -0.98
CA THR A 106 -8.70 19.46 0.42
C THR A 106 -9.24 18.30 1.27
N ILE A 107 -10.23 17.57 0.78
CA ILE A 107 -10.76 16.38 1.45
C ILE A 107 -9.67 15.30 1.56
N LEU A 108 -8.94 15.03 0.47
CA LEU A 108 -7.83 14.07 0.50
C LEU A 108 -6.72 14.50 1.46
N LEU A 109 -6.41 15.79 1.54
CA LEU A 109 -5.44 16.35 2.47
C LEU A 109 -5.91 16.18 3.93
N LEU A 110 -7.17 16.50 4.23
CA LEU A 110 -7.74 16.33 5.56
C LEU A 110 -7.75 14.85 5.98
N LEU A 111 -8.09 13.94 5.07
CA LEU A 111 -8.02 12.50 5.30
C LEU A 111 -6.58 12.03 5.53
N ALA A 112 -5.61 12.54 4.77
CA ALA A 112 -4.20 12.20 4.92
C ALA A 112 -3.65 12.65 6.28
N ILE A 113 -3.97 13.88 6.71
CA ILE A 113 -3.56 14.40 8.03
C ILE A 113 -4.31 13.69 9.18
N SER A 114 -5.55 13.26 8.93
CA SER A 114 -6.33 12.50 9.92
C SER A 114 -5.89 11.04 10.03
N SER A 115 -5.19 10.50 9.02
CA SER A 115 -4.62 9.16 9.03
C SER A 115 -3.60 9.08 10.18
N GLN A 116 -3.79 8.10 11.07
CA GLN A 116 -3.02 7.89 12.32
C GLN A 116 -3.44 8.73 13.55
N ASN A 117 -4.18 9.84 13.40
CA ASN A 117 -4.56 10.73 14.54
C ASN A 117 -6.04 10.63 14.94
N ALA A 118 -6.98 10.61 13.98
CA ALA A 118 -8.42 10.58 14.26
C ALA A 118 -9.08 9.21 13.95
N ILE A 119 -8.53 8.50 12.97
CA ILE A 119 -8.94 7.13 12.63
C ILE A 119 -7.72 6.26 12.91
N PRO A 120 -7.79 5.27 13.82
CA PRO A 120 -6.69 4.36 14.08
C PRO A 120 -6.60 3.35 12.93
N VAL A 121 -6.09 3.81 11.79
CA VAL A 121 -5.77 2.98 10.61
C VAL A 121 -4.41 2.31 10.72
N HIS A 122 -3.74 2.45 11.87
CA HIS A 122 -2.54 1.68 12.16
C HIS A 122 -2.94 0.21 12.29
N ILE A 123 -2.72 -0.54 11.22
CA ILE A 123 -2.65 -2.01 11.23
C ILE A 123 -1.57 -2.39 12.26
N ALA A 124 -1.99 -2.90 13.42
CA ALA A 124 -1.18 -3.84 14.20
C ALA A 124 -1.48 -5.25 13.68
#